data_AF-A0A9E5YXQ3-F1
#
_entry.id   AF-A0A9E5YXQ3-F1
#
_cell.length_a   1.000
_cell.length_b   1.000
_cell.length_c   1.000
_cell.angle_alpha   90.00
_cell.angle_beta   90.00
_cell.angle_gamma   90.00
#
_symmetry.space_group_name_H-M   'P 1'
#
loop_
_entity.id
_entity.type
_entity.pdbx_description
1 polymer ?
#
loop_
_entity_poly.entity_id
_entity_poly.type
_entity_poly.pdbx_seq_one_letter_code
_entity_poly.pdbx_strand_id
1 'polypeptide(L)'
;MGTLAGKTYEVQVDQGDGRWVVVDIHETRNASIEQAKGLLDSGKYAATKVIAESERTGVETLFEETFAGFNGKPLTIVAINSAPVCKTFDDYFSLESRQTIGRVLRNYLELHALSALEILYDASHIRMLENSDTLFPKAVQQIAGAQARGTGAKPAVRADALYKVVTEIREKAASGTTDTSGYETLKDKGIDALIKQMIGWHGTDKAPYFIRKSFARYLRDGGDWNAKLGLLSKLGVEGLSHEAVVYLDESLAEILDGEPAVHELLGGQPDLVTAART
;
A
#
# COMPACT_ATOMS: atom_id res chain seq x y z
N MET A 1 -39.38 8.84 -4.61
CA MET A 1 -38.42 9.92 -4.95
C MET A 1 -37.31 9.27 -5.75
N GLY A 2 -37.20 9.60 -7.03
CA GLY A 2 -36.19 9.02 -7.92
C GLY A 2 -34.80 9.55 -7.58
N THR A 3 -33.85 8.65 -7.38
CA THR A 3 -32.42 8.95 -7.25
C THR A 3 -31.93 9.46 -8.60
N LEU A 4 -31.75 10.78 -8.74
CA LEU A 4 -30.98 11.35 -9.83
C LEU A 4 -29.53 10.91 -9.63
N ALA A 5 -29.01 10.14 -10.58
CA ALA A 5 -27.60 9.73 -10.65
C ALA A 5 -26.69 10.94 -10.42
N GLY A 6 -26.05 10.98 -9.25
CA GLY A 6 -25.14 12.05 -8.86
C GLY A 6 -23.91 12.06 -9.76
N LYS A 7 -23.32 13.25 -9.96
CA LYS A 7 -22.01 13.34 -10.60
C LYS A 7 -20.96 12.74 -9.68
N THR A 8 -20.15 11.80 -10.19
CA THR A 8 -18.94 11.32 -9.53
C THR A 8 -17.72 12.04 -10.10
N TYR A 9 -16.70 12.20 -9.28
CA TYR A 9 -15.46 12.87 -9.66
C TYR A 9 -14.29 11.91 -9.47
N GLU A 10 -13.71 11.43 -10.57
CA GLU A 10 -12.56 10.53 -10.51
C GLU A 10 -11.27 11.33 -10.53
N VAL A 11 -10.37 11.01 -9.59
CA VAL A 11 -8.99 11.51 -9.57
C VAL A 11 -8.11 10.47 -10.23
N GLN A 12 -7.35 10.90 -11.24
CA GLN A 12 -6.47 10.07 -12.04
C GLN A 12 -5.03 10.60 -11.98
N VAL A 13 -4.07 9.68 -12.03
CA VAL A 13 -2.63 10.00 -12.07
C VAL A 13 -1.96 9.32 -13.25
N ASP A 14 -0.89 9.93 -13.76
CA ASP A 14 0.06 9.36 -14.71
C ASP A 14 1.44 9.26 -14.04
N GLN A 15 2.09 8.10 -14.14
CA GLN A 15 3.43 7.85 -13.59
C GLN A 15 4.56 8.19 -14.57
N GLY A 16 4.25 8.81 -15.71
CA GLY A 16 5.18 9.17 -16.77
C GLY A 16 5.21 8.16 -17.93
N ASP A 17 4.29 7.21 -17.95
CA ASP A 17 4.13 6.23 -19.04
C ASP A 17 2.95 6.56 -19.97
N GLY A 18 2.24 7.66 -19.71
CA GLY A 18 1.10 8.12 -20.51
C GLY A 18 -0.21 7.43 -20.17
N ARG A 19 -0.26 6.63 -19.09
CA ARG A 19 -1.47 5.91 -18.68
C ARG A 19 -2.11 6.56 -17.46
N TRP A 20 -3.41 6.78 -17.57
CA TRP A 20 -4.21 7.33 -16.49
C TRP A 20 -4.76 6.22 -15.59
N VAL A 21 -4.45 6.30 -14.30
CA VAL A 21 -4.95 5.36 -13.29
C VAL A 21 -5.85 6.09 -12.31
N VAL A 22 -7.09 5.62 -12.13
CA VAL A 22 -8.01 6.13 -11.10
C VAL A 22 -7.48 5.77 -9.72
N VAL A 23 -7.15 6.78 -8.92
CA VAL A 23 -6.65 6.63 -7.55
C VAL A 23 -7.73 6.87 -6.51
N ASP A 24 -8.76 7.65 -6.83
CA ASP A 24 -9.87 7.93 -5.92
C ASP A 24 -11.12 8.39 -6.66
N ILE A 25 -12.28 8.25 -6.01
CA ILE A 25 -13.58 8.72 -6.51
C ILE A 25 -14.27 9.53 -5.42
N HIS A 26 -14.58 10.79 -5.74
CA HIS A 26 -15.23 11.73 -4.82
C HIS A 26 -16.66 12.02 -5.23
N GLU A 27 -17.49 12.37 -4.25
CA GLU A 27 -18.84 12.92 -4.47
C GLU A 27 -18.80 14.44 -4.74
N THR A 28 -17.66 15.10 -4.48
CA THR A 28 -17.54 16.56 -4.65
C THR A 28 -16.36 16.95 -5.55
N ARG A 29 -16.59 18.00 -6.36
CA ARG A 29 -15.58 18.58 -7.26
C ARG A 29 -14.39 19.16 -6.52
N ASN A 30 -14.63 19.83 -5.39
CA ASN A 30 -13.57 20.55 -4.69
C ASN A 30 -12.60 19.58 -4.04
N ALA A 31 -13.10 18.53 -3.37
CA ALA A 31 -12.24 17.52 -2.74
C ALA A 31 -11.37 16.75 -3.75
N SER A 32 -11.93 16.41 -4.92
CA SER A 32 -11.18 15.74 -5.99
C SER A 32 -10.06 16.61 -6.56
N ILE A 33 -10.32 17.90 -6.81
CA ILE A 33 -9.29 18.84 -7.29
C ILE A 33 -8.22 19.10 -6.24
N GLU A 34 -8.60 19.24 -4.98
CA GLU A 34 -7.65 19.40 -3.87
C GLU A 34 -6.71 18.19 -3.76
N GLN A 35 -7.26 16.99 -3.83
CA GLN A 35 -6.46 15.76 -3.86
C GLN A 35 -5.55 15.70 -5.08
N ALA A 36 -6.05 16.01 -6.28
CA ALA A 36 -5.25 15.98 -7.51
C ALA A 36 -4.04 16.91 -7.41
N LYS A 37 -4.23 18.14 -6.90
CA LYS A 37 -3.14 19.09 -6.65
C LYS A 37 -2.14 18.56 -5.63
N GLY A 38 -2.61 18.03 -4.50
CA GLY A 38 -1.73 17.42 -3.50
C GLY A 38 -0.90 16.25 -4.05
N LEU A 39 -1.49 15.43 -4.94
CA LEU A 39 -0.76 14.37 -5.63
C LEU A 39 0.29 14.94 -6.58
N LEU A 40 -0.01 16.00 -7.33
CA LEU A 40 0.96 16.64 -8.21
C LEU A 40 2.11 17.28 -7.43
N ASP A 41 1.79 18.03 -6.37
CA ASP A 41 2.74 18.71 -5.49
C ASP A 41 3.70 17.73 -4.78
N SER A 42 3.30 16.46 -4.63
CA SER A 42 4.17 15.42 -4.10
C SER A 42 5.40 15.14 -4.98
N GLY A 43 5.36 15.55 -6.27
CA GLY A 43 6.41 15.30 -7.26
C GLY A 43 6.55 13.83 -7.68
N LYS A 44 5.69 12.93 -7.17
CA LYS A 44 5.73 11.48 -7.43
C LYS A 44 5.07 11.07 -8.75
N TYR A 45 4.27 11.96 -9.34
CA TYR A 45 3.48 11.70 -10.54
C TYR A 45 3.85 12.69 -11.63
N ALA A 46 3.82 12.22 -12.88
CA ALA A 46 4.10 13.04 -14.05
C ALA A 46 2.94 13.98 -14.38
N ALA A 47 1.70 13.54 -14.09
CA ALA A 47 0.51 14.34 -14.28
C ALA A 47 -0.63 13.88 -13.37
N THR A 48 -1.58 14.77 -13.13
CA THR A 48 -2.84 14.47 -12.42
C THR A 48 -4.01 15.04 -13.21
N LYS A 49 -5.17 14.37 -13.10
CA LYS A 49 -6.38 14.75 -13.82
C LYS A 49 -7.61 14.47 -12.97
N VAL A 50 -8.62 15.33 -13.07
CA VAL A 50 -9.95 15.09 -12.51
C VAL A 50 -10.96 15.06 -13.64
N ILE A 51 -11.72 13.98 -13.73
CA ILE A 51 -12.87 13.87 -14.63
C ILE A 51 -14.16 13.82 -13.82
N ALA A 52 -15.22 14.42 -14.34
CA ALA A 52 -16.58 14.21 -13.85
C ALA A 52 -17.30 13.25 -14.78
N GLU A 53 -17.93 12.23 -14.19
CA GLU A 53 -18.80 11.32 -14.91
C GLU A 53 -20.26 11.60 -14.53
N SER A 54 -21.13 11.65 -15.54
CA SER A 54 -22.57 11.77 -15.36
C SER A 54 -23.29 11.01 -16.46
N GLU A 55 -24.31 10.23 -16.09
CA GLU A 55 -25.16 9.54 -17.06
C GLU A 55 -25.80 10.48 -18.09
N ARG A 56 -26.03 11.75 -17.72
CA ARG A 56 -26.70 12.74 -18.58
C ARG A 56 -25.75 13.46 -19.53
N THR A 57 -24.53 13.78 -19.08
CA THR A 57 -23.60 14.65 -19.83
C THR A 57 -22.35 13.93 -20.31
N GLY A 58 -22.20 12.64 -19.99
CA GLY A 58 -20.99 11.88 -20.26
C GLY A 58 -19.83 12.33 -19.37
N VAL A 59 -18.61 12.08 -19.85
CA VAL A 59 -17.35 12.37 -19.15
C VAL A 59 -16.82 13.76 -19.53
N GLU A 60 -16.47 14.55 -18.52
CA GLU A 60 -15.91 15.91 -18.66
C GLU A 60 -14.60 16.04 -17.88
N THR A 61 -13.50 16.48 -18.51
CA THR A 61 -12.26 16.81 -17.79
C THR A 61 -12.39 18.16 -17.09
N LEU A 62 -12.27 18.17 -15.77
CA LEU A 62 -12.42 19.37 -14.93
C LEU A 62 -11.10 20.00 -14.52
N PHE A 63 -10.03 19.21 -14.50
CA PHE A 63 -8.69 19.60 -14.13
C PHE A 63 -7.71 18.62 -14.79
N GLU A 64 -6.61 19.11 -15.35
CA GLU A 64 -5.50 18.31 -15.84
C GLU A 64 -4.24 19.16 -15.72
N GLU A 65 -3.21 18.64 -15.06
CA GLU A 65 -1.97 19.35 -14.87
C GLU A 65 -0.79 18.37 -14.91
N THR A 66 0.26 18.79 -15.63
CA THR A 66 1.51 18.03 -15.79
C THR A 66 2.60 18.63 -14.91
N PHE A 67 3.37 17.78 -14.25
CA PHE A 67 4.51 18.20 -13.46
C PHE A 67 5.73 18.33 -14.38
N ALA A 68 6.01 19.56 -14.82
CA ALA A 68 7.12 19.85 -15.74
C ALA A 68 8.50 19.42 -15.20
N GLY A 69 8.64 19.27 -13.88
CA GLY A 69 9.85 18.78 -13.20
C GLY A 69 9.95 17.26 -13.07
N PHE A 70 9.00 16.49 -13.59
CA PHE A 70 9.01 15.04 -13.45
C PHE A 70 10.22 14.43 -14.17
N ASN A 71 11.16 13.92 -13.40
CA ASN A 71 12.37 13.25 -13.89
C ASN A 71 12.43 11.77 -13.47
N GLY A 72 11.26 11.19 -13.17
CA GLY A 72 11.14 9.88 -12.54
C GLY A 72 11.98 8.82 -13.24
N LYS A 73 12.98 8.29 -12.54
CA LYS A 73 13.70 7.11 -12.99
C LYS A 73 12.72 5.94 -13.03
N PRO A 74 12.80 5.04 -14.04
CA PRO A 74 11.97 3.86 -14.06
C PRO A 74 12.15 3.05 -12.78
N LEU A 75 11.04 2.74 -12.11
CA LEU A 75 11.07 1.90 -10.92
C LEU A 75 11.60 0.50 -11.29
N THR A 76 12.49 -0.02 -10.45
CA THR A 76 13.05 -1.37 -10.59
C THR A 76 12.66 -2.23 -9.40
N ILE A 77 12.61 -3.54 -9.61
CA ILE A 77 12.43 -4.50 -8.53
C ILE A 77 13.77 -4.85 -7.88
N VAL A 78 13.72 -5.34 -6.64
CA VAL A 78 14.89 -5.97 -5.99
C VAL A 78 14.82 -7.49 -6.20
N ALA A 79 15.96 -8.07 -6.57
CA ALA A 79 16.06 -9.51 -6.75
C ALA A 79 16.09 -10.24 -5.38
N ILE A 80 15.26 -11.27 -5.26
CA ILE A 80 15.23 -12.20 -4.11
C ILE A 80 15.58 -13.63 -4.52
N ASN A 81 16.15 -14.39 -3.58
CA ASN A 81 16.59 -15.76 -3.82
C ASN A 81 15.53 -16.81 -3.43
N SER A 82 14.75 -16.53 -2.39
CA SER A 82 13.69 -17.39 -1.86
C SER A 82 12.44 -16.57 -1.54
N ALA A 83 11.28 -17.23 -1.59
CA ALA A 83 10.00 -16.66 -1.20
C ALA A 83 9.12 -17.78 -0.63
N PRO A 84 8.32 -17.52 0.43
CA PRO A 84 7.37 -18.49 0.95
C PRO A 84 6.29 -18.78 -0.11
N VAL A 85 5.73 -19.98 -0.06
CA VAL A 85 4.59 -20.37 -0.90
C VAL A 85 3.32 -20.31 -0.06
N CYS A 86 2.49 -19.32 -0.35
CA CYS A 86 1.14 -19.19 0.18
C CYS A 86 0.26 -20.32 -0.36
N LYS A 87 -0.40 -21.03 0.55
CA LYS A 87 -1.33 -22.14 0.29
C LYS A 87 -2.77 -21.69 0.38
N THR A 88 -3.07 -20.77 1.30
CA THR A 88 -4.39 -20.18 1.49
C THR A 88 -4.37 -18.70 1.11
N PHE A 89 -5.55 -18.10 0.97
CA PHE A 89 -5.68 -16.66 0.72
C PHE A 89 -5.12 -15.83 1.89
N ASP A 90 -5.31 -16.29 3.13
CA ASP A 90 -4.84 -15.57 4.33
C ASP A 90 -3.30 -15.60 4.46
N ASP A 91 -2.64 -16.61 3.89
CA ASP A 91 -1.17 -16.71 3.90
C ASP A 91 -0.50 -15.52 3.17
N TYR A 92 -1.17 -14.86 2.23
CA TYR A 92 -0.65 -13.66 1.55
C TYR A 92 -0.58 -12.44 2.47
N PHE A 93 -1.32 -12.46 3.58
CA PHE A 93 -1.32 -11.42 4.60
C PHE A 93 -0.41 -11.76 5.78
N SER A 94 0.31 -12.89 5.76
CA SER A 94 1.31 -13.23 6.80
C SER A 94 2.53 -12.31 6.76
N LEU A 95 3.26 -12.22 7.87
CA LEU A 95 4.46 -11.39 7.95
C LEU A 95 5.49 -11.77 6.88
N GLU A 96 5.71 -13.07 6.64
CA GLU A 96 6.71 -13.58 5.71
C GLU A 96 6.39 -13.18 4.25
N SER A 97 5.10 -13.23 3.90
CA SER A 97 4.62 -12.74 2.60
C SER A 97 4.81 -11.22 2.48
N ARG A 98 4.48 -10.46 3.53
CA ARG A 98 4.64 -9.01 3.55
C ARG A 98 6.10 -8.58 3.48
N GLN A 99 7.02 -9.27 4.16
CA GLN A 99 8.46 -9.06 4.03
C GLN A 99 8.96 -9.34 2.61
N THR A 100 8.45 -10.39 1.96
CA THR A 100 8.78 -10.70 0.57
C THR A 100 8.33 -9.60 -0.39
N ILE A 101 7.09 -9.11 -0.22
CA ILE A 101 6.55 -7.96 -0.97
C ILE A 101 7.41 -6.72 -0.70
N GLY A 102 7.72 -6.46 0.57
CA GLY A 102 8.54 -5.36 1.07
C GLY A 102 9.91 -5.29 0.37
N ARG A 103 10.57 -6.44 0.24
CA ARG A 103 11.86 -6.54 -0.44
C ARG A 103 11.74 -6.34 -1.94
N VAL A 104 10.86 -7.09 -2.61
CA VAL A 104 10.75 -7.05 -4.08
C VAL A 104 10.32 -5.68 -4.59
N LEU A 105 9.38 -5.04 -3.90
CA LEU A 105 8.82 -3.74 -4.28
C LEU A 105 9.45 -2.56 -3.53
N ARG A 106 10.64 -2.74 -2.92
CA ARG A 106 11.30 -1.72 -2.07
C ARG A 106 11.28 -0.32 -2.68
N ASN A 107 11.75 -0.18 -3.92
CA ASN A 107 11.80 1.13 -4.59
C ASN A 107 10.42 1.77 -4.80
N TYR A 108 9.39 0.97 -5.06
CA TYR A 108 8.02 1.47 -5.20
C TYR A 108 7.47 1.92 -3.84
N LEU A 109 7.68 1.09 -2.82
CA LEU A 109 7.26 1.36 -1.45
C LEU A 109 7.90 2.63 -0.91
N GLU A 110 9.19 2.85 -1.17
CA GLU A 110 9.90 4.06 -0.77
C GLU A 110 9.41 5.31 -1.50
N LEU A 111 9.24 5.24 -2.82
CA LEU A 111 8.70 6.37 -3.60
C LEU A 111 7.34 6.82 -3.06
N HIS A 112 6.49 5.87 -2.69
CA HIS A 112 5.15 6.17 -2.18
C HIS A 112 5.11 6.32 -0.66
N ALA A 113 6.22 6.09 0.05
CA ALA A 113 6.29 5.99 1.51
C ALA A 113 5.22 5.04 2.08
N LEU A 114 5.14 3.81 1.58
CA LEU A 114 4.17 2.78 1.96
C LEU A 114 4.85 1.52 2.47
N SER A 115 4.29 0.88 3.48
CA SER A 115 4.66 -0.49 3.88
C SER A 115 3.96 -1.56 3.01
N ALA A 116 4.48 -2.79 3.05
CA ALA A 116 3.81 -3.93 2.39
C ALA A 116 2.44 -4.21 3.02
N LEU A 117 2.33 -4.07 4.34
CA LEU A 117 1.06 -4.05 5.06
C LEU A 117 0.06 -3.08 4.42
N GLU A 118 0.43 -1.83 4.17
CA GLU A 118 -0.49 -0.83 3.61
C GLU A 118 -0.97 -1.19 2.20
N ILE A 119 -0.08 -1.63 1.31
CA ILE A 119 -0.43 -1.97 -0.08
C ILE A 119 -1.48 -3.08 -0.14
N LEU A 120 -1.40 -4.10 0.71
CA LEU A 120 -2.34 -5.22 0.70
C LEU A 120 -3.79 -4.81 1.02
N TYR A 121 -4.00 -3.61 1.58
CA TYR A 121 -5.31 -3.04 1.86
C TYR A 121 -5.58 -1.75 1.06
N ASP A 122 -4.78 -1.47 0.02
CA ASP A 122 -4.92 -0.29 -0.83
C ASP A 122 -5.17 -0.68 -2.29
N ALA A 123 -6.45 -0.74 -2.67
CA ALA A 123 -6.85 -1.09 -4.03
C ALA A 123 -6.29 -0.14 -5.09
N SER A 124 -6.09 1.14 -4.76
CA SER A 124 -5.60 2.14 -5.70
C SER A 124 -4.12 1.91 -6.01
N HIS A 125 -3.30 1.68 -5.00
CA HIS A 125 -1.89 1.33 -5.19
C HIS A 125 -1.72 -0.03 -5.87
N ILE A 126 -2.57 -1.02 -5.58
CA ILE A 126 -2.54 -2.30 -6.31
C ILE A 126 -2.87 -2.07 -7.80
N ARG A 127 -3.89 -1.25 -8.14
CA ARG A 127 -4.19 -0.91 -9.55
C ARG A 127 -3.02 -0.20 -10.23
N MET A 128 -2.37 0.74 -9.55
CA MET A 128 -1.19 1.42 -10.08
C MET A 128 -0.07 0.43 -10.41
N LEU A 129 0.19 -0.54 -9.52
CA LEU A 129 1.15 -1.61 -9.79
C LEU A 129 0.74 -2.43 -11.02
N GLU A 130 -0.48 -2.94 -11.06
CA GLU A 130 -0.99 -3.76 -12.17
C GLU A 130 -0.91 -3.04 -13.53
N ASN A 131 -1.13 -1.73 -13.56
CA ASN A 131 -1.10 -0.94 -14.78
C ASN A 131 0.33 -0.65 -15.30
N SER A 132 1.35 -0.85 -14.48
CA SER A 132 2.74 -0.74 -14.93
C SER A 132 3.13 -1.95 -15.79
N ASP A 133 3.49 -1.70 -17.06
CA ASP A 133 3.92 -2.74 -18.01
C ASP A 133 5.19 -3.50 -17.60
N THR A 134 6.06 -2.87 -16.79
CA THR A 134 7.38 -3.42 -16.52
C THR A 134 7.57 -3.85 -15.08
N LEU A 135 7.18 -3.03 -14.12
CA LEU A 135 7.43 -3.29 -12.71
C LEU A 135 6.66 -4.52 -12.21
N PHE A 136 5.34 -4.54 -12.42
CA PHE A 136 4.49 -5.60 -11.89
C PHE A 136 4.76 -6.98 -12.52
N PRO A 137 4.87 -7.12 -13.85
CA PRO A 137 5.28 -8.40 -14.43
C PRO A 137 6.64 -8.87 -13.94
N LYS A 138 7.63 -7.96 -13.79
CA LYS A 138 8.95 -8.33 -13.24
C LYS A 138 8.83 -8.79 -11.78
N ALA A 139 8.06 -8.11 -10.94
CA ALA A 139 7.86 -8.48 -9.54
C ALA A 139 7.23 -9.87 -9.42
N VAL A 140 6.16 -10.13 -10.17
CA VAL A 140 5.49 -11.43 -10.21
C VAL A 140 6.46 -12.52 -10.67
N GLN A 141 7.21 -12.29 -11.74
CA GLN A 141 8.20 -13.28 -12.23
C GLN A 141 9.34 -13.53 -11.22
N GLN A 142 9.80 -12.49 -10.51
CA GLN A 142 10.83 -12.65 -9.49
C GLN A 142 10.36 -13.53 -8.33
N ILE A 143 9.15 -13.28 -7.81
CA ILE A 143 8.56 -14.08 -6.73
C ILE A 143 8.26 -15.50 -7.23
N ALA A 144 7.67 -15.63 -8.41
CA ALA A 144 7.36 -16.93 -9.02
C ALA A 144 8.62 -17.80 -9.22
N GLY A 145 9.71 -17.20 -9.70
CA GLY A 145 10.99 -17.87 -9.85
C GLY A 145 11.60 -18.32 -8.52
N ALA A 146 11.49 -17.49 -7.48
CA ALA A 146 11.94 -17.83 -6.13
C ALA A 146 11.13 -18.99 -5.52
N GLN A 147 9.79 -18.96 -5.67
CA GLN A 147 8.90 -20.03 -5.22
C GLN A 147 9.14 -21.34 -5.99
N ALA A 148 9.35 -21.26 -7.31
CA ALA A 148 9.63 -22.41 -8.17
C ALA A 148 10.92 -23.13 -7.77
N ARG A 149 12.01 -22.39 -7.47
CA ARG A 149 13.26 -22.98 -6.98
C ARG A 149 13.08 -23.75 -5.66
N GLY A 150 12.25 -23.25 -4.75
CA GLY A 150 11.99 -23.89 -3.46
C GLY A 150 11.04 -25.09 -3.52
N THR A 151 10.20 -25.20 -4.55
CA THR A 151 9.15 -26.23 -4.65
C THR A 151 9.34 -27.24 -5.78
N GLY A 152 10.21 -26.96 -6.75
CA GLY A 152 10.33 -27.72 -8.00
C GLY A 152 9.19 -27.47 -8.99
N ALA A 153 8.25 -26.57 -8.68
CA ALA A 153 7.19 -26.18 -9.60
C ALA A 153 7.72 -25.37 -10.79
N LYS A 154 6.96 -25.31 -11.89
CA LYS A 154 7.31 -24.44 -13.03
C LYS A 154 7.05 -22.97 -12.66
N PRO A 155 7.99 -22.03 -12.95
CA PRO A 155 7.79 -20.60 -12.69
C PRO A 155 6.50 -20.02 -13.28
N ALA A 156 6.12 -20.42 -14.48
CA ALA A 156 4.88 -19.96 -15.13
C ALA A 156 3.63 -20.29 -14.29
N VAL A 157 3.54 -21.50 -13.73
CA VAL A 157 2.40 -21.91 -12.88
C VAL A 157 2.33 -21.06 -11.61
N ARG A 158 3.49 -20.69 -11.04
CA ARG A 158 3.54 -19.80 -9.87
C ARG A 158 3.15 -18.37 -10.24
N ALA A 159 3.61 -17.87 -11.39
CA ALA A 159 3.24 -16.54 -11.87
C ALA A 159 1.73 -16.42 -12.13
N ASP A 160 1.11 -17.40 -12.78
CA ASP A 160 -0.34 -17.42 -13.03
C ASP A 160 -1.15 -17.41 -11.72
N ALA A 161 -0.70 -18.14 -10.70
CA ALA A 161 -1.33 -18.12 -9.38
C ALA A 161 -1.21 -16.75 -8.70
N LEU A 162 -0.04 -16.11 -8.82
CA LEU A 162 0.21 -14.78 -8.26
C LEU A 162 -0.62 -13.69 -8.96
N TYR A 163 -0.78 -13.73 -10.28
CA TYR A 163 -1.66 -12.76 -10.98
C TYR A 163 -3.11 -12.85 -10.51
N LYS A 164 -3.63 -14.09 -10.37
CA LYS A 164 -5.00 -14.32 -9.90
C LYS A 164 -5.20 -13.78 -8.49
N VAL A 165 -4.30 -14.11 -7.57
CA VAL A 165 -4.47 -13.70 -6.17
C VAL A 165 -4.29 -12.19 -5.97
N VAL A 166 -3.43 -11.52 -6.76
CA VAL A 166 -3.33 -10.06 -6.70
C VAL A 166 -4.65 -9.40 -7.09
N THR A 167 -5.34 -9.96 -8.11
CA THR A 167 -6.68 -9.50 -8.50
C THR A 167 -7.68 -9.68 -7.34
N GLU A 168 -7.69 -10.86 -6.70
CA GLU A 168 -8.56 -11.14 -5.55
C GLU A 168 -8.27 -10.23 -4.35
N ILE A 169 -6.99 -9.98 -4.04
CA ILE A 169 -6.55 -9.06 -2.97
C ILE A 169 -7.05 -7.65 -3.27
N ARG A 170 -6.90 -7.17 -4.51
CA ARG A 170 -7.39 -5.85 -4.92
C ARG A 170 -8.89 -5.71 -4.76
N GLU A 171 -9.65 -6.69 -5.22
CA GLU A 171 -11.11 -6.70 -5.09
C GLU A 171 -11.54 -6.68 -3.61
N LYS A 172 -10.85 -7.46 -2.77
CA LYS A 172 -11.09 -7.45 -1.33
C LYS A 172 -10.70 -6.11 -0.69
N ALA A 173 -9.58 -5.50 -1.08
CA ALA A 173 -9.15 -4.19 -0.60
C ALA A 173 -10.12 -3.06 -1.02
N ALA A 174 -10.76 -3.18 -2.18
CA ALA A 174 -11.78 -2.25 -2.64
C ALA A 174 -13.10 -2.38 -1.85
N SER A 175 -13.31 -3.51 -1.17
CA SER A 175 -14.52 -3.74 -0.37
C SER A 175 -14.44 -3.10 1.02
N GLY A 176 -15.53 -2.44 1.43
CA GLY A 176 -15.65 -1.85 2.77
C GLY A 176 -14.63 -0.76 3.07
N THR A 177 -14.29 0.07 2.09
CA THR A 177 -13.36 1.22 2.23
C THR A 177 -13.93 2.35 3.10
N THR A 178 -15.26 2.40 3.26
CA THR A 178 -15.97 3.39 4.07
C THR A 178 -16.03 3.03 5.55
N ASP A 179 -15.70 1.80 5.93
CA ASP A 179 -15.71 1.36 7.32
C ASP A 179 -14.44 1.81 8.04
N THR A 180 -14.59 2.79 8.94
CA THR A 180 -13.50 3.36 9.77
C THR A 180 -13.49 2.82 11.20
N SER A 181 -14.42 1.94 11.57
CA SER A 181 -14.63 1.54 12.96
C SER A 181 -13.39 0.91 13.62
N GLY A 182 -12.67 0.06 12.89
CA GLY A 182 -11.42 -0.54 13.35
C GLY A 182 -10.30 0.50 13.52
N TYR A 183 -10.18 1.44 12.59
CA TYR A 183 -9.22 2.55 12.68
C TYR A 183 -9.51 3.45 13.90
N GLU A 184 -10.76 3.85 14.10
CA GLU A 184 -11.18 4.68 15.24
C GLU A 184 -10.90 3.97 16.56
N THR A 185 -11.18 2.66 16.63
CA THR A 185 -10.92 1.86 17.83
C THR A 185 -9.42 1.78 18.13
N LEU A 186 -8.59 1.54 17.11
CA LEU A 186 -7.14 1.50 17.27
C LEU A 186 -6.60 2.83 17.78
N LYS A 187 -7.05 3.93 17.16
CA LYS A 187 -6.61 5.29 17.46
C LYS A 187 -7.01 5.75 18.86
N ASP A 188 -8.25 5.48 19.27
CA ASP A 188 -8.82 6.06 20.49
C ASP A 188 -8.67 5.13 21.71
N LYS A 189 -8.61 3.81 21.48
CA LYS A 189 -8.67 2.80 22.55
C LYS A 189 -7.51 1.81 22.54
N GLY A 190 -6.66 1.84 21.51
CA GLY A 190 -5.46 1.00 21.41
C GLY A 190 -5.70 -0.41 20.86
N ILE A 191 -4.62 -1.19 20.79
CA ILE A 191 -4.55 -2.46 20.06
C ILE A 191 -5.41 -3.55 20.72
N ASP A 192 -5.39 -3.67 22.04
CA ASP A 192 -6.18 -4.70 22.75
C ASP A 192 -7.69 -4.50 22.57
N ALA A 193 -8.16 -3.25 22.57
CA ALA A 193 -9.56 -2.94 22.32
C ALA A 193 -9.95 -3.30 20.88
N LEU A 194 -9.07 -3.01 19.91
CA LEU A 194 -9.25 -3.41 18.51
C LEU A 194 -9.36 -4.93 18.38
N ILE A 195 -8.42 -5.70 18.95
CA ILE A 195 -8.42 -7.17 18.89
C ILE A 195 -9.75 -7.71 19.42
N LYS A 196 -10.15 -7.28 20.62
CA LYS A 196 -11.41 -7.72 21.25
C LYS A 196 -12.62 -7.41 20.37
N GLN A 197 -12.67 -6.22 19.77
CA GLN A 197 -13.77 -5.80 18.91
C GLN A 197 -13.84 -6.63 17.62
N MET A 198 -12.69 -6.82 16.94
CA MET A 198 -12.65 -7.57 15.69
C MET A 198 -12.97 -9.05 15.90
N ILE A 199 -12.49 -9.66 16.98
CA ILE A 199 -12.87 -11.04 17.37
C ILE A 199 -14.36 -11.12 17.66
N GLY A 200 -14.92 -10.14 18.38
CA GLY A 200 -16.35 -10.09 18.69
C GLY A 200 -17.25 -10.01 17.46
N TRP A 201 -16.81 -9.33 16.40
CA TRP A 201 -17.59 -9.14 15.17
C TRP A 201 -17.38 -10.23 14.12
N HIS A 202 -16.16 -10.73 13.98
CA HIS A 202 -15.77 -11.57 12.85
C HIS A 202 -15.35 -13.00 13.26
N GLY A 203 -15.20 -13.26 14.57
CA GLY A 203 -14.61 -14.49 15.07
C GLY A 203 -13.09 -14.50 14.97
N THR A 204 -12.46 -15.45 15.65
CA THR A 204 -10.99 -15.57 15.75
C THR A 204 -10.29 -15.75 14.42
N ASP A 205 -10.92 -16.47 13.47
CA ASP A 205 -10.27 -16.83 12.21
C ASP A 205 -10.20 -15.64 11.24
N LYS A 206 -11.22 -14.78 11.23
CA LYS A 206 -11.31 -13.65 10.29
C LYS A 206 -10.85 -12.32 10.88
N ALA A 207 -10.84 -12.18 12.20
CA ALA A 207 -10.38 -10.97 12.88
C ALA A 207 -8.98 -10.49 12.46
N PRO A 208 -7.96 -11.36 12.26
CA PRO A 208 -6.61 -10.92 11.89
C PRO A 208 -6.56 -10.07 10.62
N TYR A 209 -7.44 -10.33 9.65
CA TYR A 209 -7.54 -9.51 8.44
C TYR A 209 -7.96 -8.07 8.77
N PHE A 210 -8.98 -7.90 9.61
CA PHE A 210 -9.52 -6.58 9.96
C PHE A 210 -8.64 -5.82 10.94
N ILE A 211 -7.92 -6.53 11.82
CA ILE A 211 -6.90 -5.92 12.69
C ILE A 211 -5.80 -5.31 11.82
N ARG A 212 -5.21 -6.09 10.90
CA ARG A 212 -4.19 -5.60 9.96
C ARG A 212 -4.70 -4.49 9.04
N LYS A 213 -5.95 -4.58 8.56
CA LYS A 213 -6.61 -3.50 7.81
C LYS A 213 -6.65 -2.19 8.62
N SER A 214 -6.93 -2.29 9.92
CA SER A 214 -6.99 -1.12 10.82
C SER A 214 -5.62 -0.49 11.02
N PHE A 215 -4.56 -1.30 11.17
CA PHE A 215 -3.18 -0.81 11.19
C PHE A 215 -2.79 -0.15 9.87
N ALA A 216 -3.07 -0.79 8.73
CA ALA A 216 -2.82 -0.23 7.40
C ALA A 216 -3.51 1.14 7.24
N ARG A 217 -4.76 1.27 7.70
CA ARG A 217 -5.48 2.56 7.68
C ARG A 217 -4.86 3.58 8.63
N TYR A 218 -4.44 3.17 9.82
CA TYR A 218 -3.80 4.04 10.81
C TYR A 218 -2.47 4.61 10.33
N LEU A 219 -1.66 3.79 9.64
CA LEU A 219 -0.38 4.23 9.08
C LEU A 219 -0.51 5.26 7.96
N ARG A 220 -1.66 5.33 7.26
CA ARG A 220 -1.90 6.35 6.22
C ARG A 220 -1.95 7.77 6.77
N ASP A 221 -2.16 7.95 8.08
CA ASP A 221 -2.08 9.26 8.72
C ASP A 221 -0.63 9.78 8.79
N GLY A 222 0.37 8.91 8.59
CA GLY A 222 1.78 9.26 8.51
C GLY A 222 2.22 9.45 7.05
N GLY A 223 2.59 10.67 6.67
CA GLY A 223 3.01 10.99 5.30
C GLY A 223 4.41 10.48 4.91
N ASP A 224 5.24 10.15 5.91
CA ASP A 224 6.60 9.63 5.75
C ASP A 224 6.90 8.54 6.80
N TRP A 225 8.08 7.93 6.71
CA TRP A 225 8.47 6.83 7.59
C TRP A 225 8.61 7.23 9.05
N ASN A 226 9.16 8.41 9.32
CA ASN A 226 9.29 8.94 10.68
C ASN A 226 7.93 9.18 11.34
N ALA A 227 6.96 9.75 10.61
CA ALA A 227 5.60 9.94 11.08
C ALA A 227 4.93 8.60 11.38
N LYS A 228 5.12 7.58 10.52
CA LYS A 228 4.59 6.23 10.72
C LYS A 228 5.18 5.52 11.93
N LEU A 229 6.49 5.63 12.13
CA LEU A 229 7.14 5.12 13.34
C LEU A 229 6.59 5.83 14.57
N GLY A 230 6.44 7.16 14.52
CA GLY A 230 5.82 7.93 15.60
C GLY A 230 4.38 7.52 15.90
N LEU A 231 3.60 7.12 14.88
CA LEU A 231 2.25 6.56 15.06
C LEU A 231 2.31 5.20 15.78
N LEU A 232 3.15 4.26 15.32
CA LEU A 232 3.29 2.95 15.95
C LEU A 232 3.82 3.04 17.39
N SER A 233 4.79 3.93 17.66
CA SER A 233 5.33 4.15 19.00
C SER A 233 4.25 4.62 19.99
N LYS A 234 3.27 5.41 19.56
CA LYS A 234 2.14 5.83 20.42
C LYS A 234 1.25 4.66 20.85
N LEU A 235 1.20 3.58 20.06
CA LEU A 235 0.44 2.39 20.40
C LEU A 235 1.19 1.48 21.39
N GLY A 236 2.51 1.63 21.51
CA GLY A 236 3.38 0.87 22.40
C GLY A 236 3.29 1.33 23.86
N VAL A 237 2.17 1.02 24.52
CA VAL A 237 1.94 1.35 25.94
C VAL A 237 2.30 0.19 26.87
N GLU A 238 2.47 0.45 28.16
CA GLU A 238 2.67 -0.61 29.17
C GLU A 238 1.42 -1.50 29.27
N GLY A 239 1.63 -2.81 29.48
CA GLY A 239 0.55 -3.75 29.75
C GLY A 239 -0.20 -4.30 28.53
N LEU A 240 0.32 -4.10 27.32
CA LEU A 240 -0.22 -4.73 26.11
C LEU A 240 -0.26 -6.26 26.24
N SER A 241 -1.32 -6.88 25.72
CA SER A 241 -1.34 -8.35 25.60
C SER A 241 -0.25 -8.86 24.65
N HIS A 242 0.09 -10.14 24.78
CA HIS A 242 1.06 -10.77 23.87
C HIS A 242 0.62 -10.66 22.40
N GLU A 243 -0.67 -10.83 22.11
CA GLU A 243 -1.20 -10.72 20.76
C GLU A 243 -1.08 -9.28 20.22
N ALA A 244 -1.36 -8.27 21.05
CA ALA A 244 -1.18 -6.87 20.69
C ALA A 244 0.28 -6.53 20.37
N VAL A 245 1.22 -7.05 21.17
CA VAL A 245 2.67 -6.90 20.91
C VAL A 245 3.06 -7.50 19.57
N VAL A 246 2.51 -8.67 19.20
CA VAL A 246 2.80 -9.30 17.89
C VAL A 246 2.39 -8.40 16.72
N TYR A 247 1.18 -7.84 16.71
CA TYR A 247 0.76 -6.96 15.61
C TYR A 247 1.59 -5.67 15.52
N LEU A 248 1.97 -5.11 16.67
CA LEU A 248 2.83 -3.93 16.74
C LEU A 248 4.25 -4.24 16.22
N ASP A 249 4.84 -5.33 16.69
CA ASP A 249 6.18 -5.78 16.30
C ASP A 249 6.25 -6.13 14.82
N GLU A 250 5.27 -6.87 14.28
CA GLU A 250 5.18 -7.16 12.84
C GLU A 250 5.18 -5.87 12.00
N SER A 251 4.40 -4.87 12.41
CA SER A 251 4.28 -3.59 11.69
C SER A 251 5.57 -2.78 11.76
N LEU A 252 6.24 -2.76 12.93
CA LEU A 252 7.53 -2.11 13.12
C LEU A 252 8.63 -2.80 12.30
N ALA A 253 8.67 -4.13 12.32
CA ALA A 253 9.65 -4.93 11.60
C ALA A 253 9.58 -4.67 10.08
N GLU A 254 8.39 -4.50 9.50
CA GLU A 254 8.25 -4.16 8.09
C GLU A 254 8.82 -2.80 7.71
N ILE A 255 8.65 -1.79 8.57
CA ILE A 255 9.23 -0.46 8.35
C ILE A 255 10.75 -0.53 8.47
N LEU A 256 11.26 -1.26 9.47
CA LEU A 256 12.70 -1.37 9.75
C LEU A 256 13.45 -2.32 8.80
N ASP A 257 12.77 -3.20 8.06
CA ASP A 257 13.39 -4.06 7.02
C ASP A 257 13.84 -3.23 5.79
N GLY A 258 13.50 -1.93 5.71
CA GLY A 258 13.97 -1.00 4.68
C GLY A 258 15.26 -0.24 5.05
N GLU A 259 16.29 -0.32 4.21
CA GLU A 259 17.57 0.38 4.41
C GLU A 259 17.41 1.91 4.56
N PRO A 260 16.58 2.63 3.75
CA PRO A 260 16.39 4.06 3.93
C PRO A 260 15.67 4.45 5.22
N ALA A 261 14.72 3.63 5.69
CA ALA A 261 14.06 3.87 6.98
C ALA A 261 15.07 3.75 8.14
N VAL A 262 16.01 2.81 8.06
CA VAL A 262 17.13 2.69 9.01
C VAL A 262 18.06 3.89 8.92
N HIS A 263 18.42 4.36 7.72
CA HIS A 263 19.27 5.55 7.56
C HIS A 263 18.60 6.85 8.02
N GLU A 264 17.29 7.00 7.79
CA GLU A 264 16.49 8.14 8.24
C GLU A 264 16.37 8.15 9.77
N LEU A 265 16.14 6.98 10.38
CA LEU A 265 16.05 6.79 11.83
C LEU A 265 17.40 7.00 12.55
N LEU A 266 18.49 6.52 11.96
CA LEU A 266 19.84 6.62 12.55
C LEU A 266 20.53 7.95 12.25
N GLY A 267 19.88 8.86 11.51
CA GLY A 267 20.42 10.15 11.14
C GLY A 267 21.60 10.03 10.18
N GLY A 268 21.31 9.77 8.90
CA GLY A 268 22.22 9.96 7.77
C GLY A 268 23.67 9.52 8.05
N GLN A 269 23.92 8.21 8.13
CA GLN A 269 25.30 7.75 8.25
C GLN A 269 26.09 8.14 6.99
N PRO A 270 27.29 8.72 7.13
CA PRO A 270 28.14 9.03 5.99
C PRO A 270 28.43 7.73 5.22
N ASP A 271 28.38 7.80 3.89
CA ASP A 271 28.79 6.67 3.07
C ASP A 271 30.25 6.28 3.38
N LEU A 272 30.62 5.03 3.07
CA LEU A 272 31.97 4.51 3.34
C LEU A 272 33.08 5.38 2.75
N VAL A 273 32.78 6.08 1.64
CA VAL A 273 33.73 7.00 0.97
C VAL A 273 33.95 8.25 1.81
N THR A 274 32.91 8.74 2.49
CA THR A 274 32.94 9.90 3.38
C THR A 274 33.54 9.53 4.74
N ALA A 275 33.25 8.33 5.25
CA ALA A 275 33.82 7.81 6.50
C ALA A 275 35.33 7.51 6.40
N ALA A 276 35.82 7.10 5.22
CA ALA A 276 37.24 6.84 4.98
C ALA A 276 38.10 8.11 4.76
N ARG A 277 37.49 9.31 4.82
CA ARG A 277 38.16 10.61 4.64
C ARG A 277 38.37 11.39 5.95
N THR A 278 37.92 10.84 7.07
CA THR A 278 38.17 11.31 8.44
C THR A 278 39.12 10.37 9.15
#